data_AF-G0TYF3-F1
#
_entry.id   AF-G0TYF3-F1
#
_cell.length_a   1.000
_cell.length_b   1.000
_cell.length_c   1.000
_cell.angle_alpha   90.00
_cell.angle_beta   90.00
_cell.angle_gamma   90.00
#
_symmetry.space_group_name_H-M   'P 1'
#
loop_
_entity.id
_entity.type
_entity.pdbx_description
1 polymer ?
#
loop_
_entity_poly.entity_id
_entity_poly.type
_entity_poly.pdbx_seq_one_letter_code
_entity_poly.pdbx_strand_id
1 'polypeptide(L)'
;MLISPAAAFERRHLKRNDGDKVLPPSVALVAALESGYMFKLSAIEDAAARAKYPGMLTEIEFLSLCDQNTLNVTDARVMAKHVSVIAPDGTFTRASLQEAAGKVGSGEDTLSIEEVDALFNALDSDNRGFISADEFMDALYGEEGIIALNERREEYMRLKNEELERERRRIEEEEAAAAAA
;
A
#
# COMPACT_ATOMS: atom_id res chain seq x y z
N MET A 1 -8.99 4.32 -9.94
CA MET A 1 -8.83 3.65 -11.26
C MET A 1 -7.35 3.54 -11.58
N LEU A 2 -6.85 2.32 -11.75
CA LEU A 2 -5.51 2.09 -12.29
C LEU A 2 -5.37 2.78 -13.63
N ILE A 3 -4.27 3.51 -13.79
CA ILE A 3 -3.94 4.16 -15.06
C ILE A 3 -2.90 3.31 -15.80
N SER A 4 -2.81 3.45 -17.11
CA SER A 4 -1.76 2.74 -17.85
C SER A 4 -0.37 3.17 -17.36
N PRO A 5 0.65 2.29 -17.40
CA PRO A 5 2.03 2.65 -17.08
C PRO A 5 2.51 3.93 -17.79
N ALA A 6 2.14 4.14 -19.05
CA ALA A 6 2.48 5.36 -19.79
C ALA A 6 1.84 6.62 -19.17
N ALA A 7 0.58 6.52 -18.76
CA ALA A 7 -0.11 7.62 -18.09
C ALA A 7 0.48 7.92 -16.70
N ALA A 8 0.87 6.89 -15.93
CA ALA A 8 1.54 7.09 -14.65
C ALA A 8 2.92 7.73 -14.81
N PHE A 9 3.67 7.31 -15.83
CA PHE A 9 4.94 7.92 -16.20
C PHE A 9 4.75 9.41 -16.54
N GLU A 10 3.82 9.72 -17.43
CA GLU A 10 3.53 11.10 -17.83
C GLU A 10 3.08 11.97 -16.66
N ARG A 11 2.32 11.42 -15.71
CA ARG A 11 1.88 12.13 -14.51
C ARG A 11 3.02 12.49 -13.57
N ARG A 12 4.05 11.63 -13.46
CA ARG A 12 5.07 11.71 -12.38
C ARG A 12 6.49 12.00 -12.86
N HIS A 13 6.73 12.11 -14.16
CA HIS A 13 8.08 12.32 -14.69
C HIS A 13 8.73 13.61 -14.19
N LEU A 14 10.06 13.55 -14.06
CA LEU A 14 10.92 14.71 -13.93
C LEU A 14 11.50 15.04 -15.31
N LYS A 15 11.52 16.33 -15.66
CA LYS A 15 12.20 16.80 -16.86
C LYS A 15 13.64 17.15 -16.53
N ARG A 16 14.59 16.51 -17.20
CA ARG A 16 16.02 16.79 -17.10
C ARG A 16 16.40 18.03 -17.89
N ASN A 17 17.61 18.53 -17.65
CA ASN A 17 18.17 19.70 -18.34
C ASN A 17 18.40 19.46 -19.85
N ASP A 18 18.60 18.21 -20.26
CA ASP A 18 18.72 17.79 -21.66
C ASP A 18 17.34 17.64 -22.35
N GLY A 19 16.25 17.83 -21.60
CA GLY A 19 14.87 17.79 -22.11
C GLY A 19 14.21 16.43 -21.98
N ASP A 20 14.96 15.36 -21.67
CA ASP A 20 14.43 14.01 -21.50
C ASP A 20 13.60 13.91 -20.22
N LYS A 21 12.54 13.08 -20.30
CA LYS A 21 11.68 12.74 -19.16
C LYS A 21 12.21 11.47 -18.50
N VAL A 22 12.29 11.48 -17.18
CA VAL A 22 12.75 10.33 -16.39
C VAL A 22 12.01 10.19 -15.07
N LEU A 23 12.05 8.99 -14.49
CA LEU A 23 11.61 8.70 -13.14
C LEU A 23 12.79 8.25 -12.27
N PRO A 24 13.04 8.88 -11.11
CA PRO A 24 13.88 8.27 -10.08
C PRO A 24 13.17 7.04 -9.48
N PRO A 25 13.91 6.08 -8.88
CA PRO A 25 13.37 4.81 -8.42
C PRO A 25 12.15 4.93 -7.48
N SER A 26 12.20 5.85 -6.52
CA SER A 26 11.09 6.07 -5.57
C SER A 26 9.82 6.56 -6.25
N VAL A 27 9.93 7.38 -7.30
CA VAL A 27 8.79 7.89 -8.06
C VAL A 27 8.30 6.82 -9.04
N ALA A 28 9.21 6.03 -9.62
CA ALA A 28 8.86 4.87 -10.44
C ALA A 28 8.10 3.81 -9.64
N LEU A 29 8.43 3.59 -8.36
CA LEU A 29 7.69 2.71 -7.47
C LEU A 29 6.22 3.13 -7.36
N VAL A 30 5.97 4.42 -7.22
CA VAL A 30 4.61 4.94 -7.10
C VAL A 30 3.87 4.92 -8.43
N ALA A 31 4.55 5.30 -9.52
CA ALA A 31 3.97 5.22 -10.86
C ALA A 31 3.58 3.78 -11.22
N ALA A 32 4.41 2.81 -10.84
CA ALA A 32 4.12 1.39 -11.02
C ALA A 32 2.90 0.97 -10.19
N LEU A 33 2.84 1.39 -8.92
CA LEU A 33 1.74 1.11 -8.03
C LEU A 33 0.41 1.67 -8.56
N GLU A 34 0.40 2.91 -9.03
CA GLU A 34 -0.75 3.54 -9.71
C GLU A 34 -1.17 2.81 -11.00
N SER A 35 -0.26 2.02 -11.57
CA SER A 35 -0.48 1.22 -12.77
C SER A 35 -0.77 -0.26 -12.46
N GLY A 36 -0.91 -0.61 -11.18
CA GLY A 36 -1.28 -1.95 -10.73
C GLY A 36 -0.09 -2.90 -10.53
N TYR A 37 1.14 -2.39 -10.58
CA TYR A 37 2.36 -3.17 -10.40
C TYR A 37 2.98 -2.90 -9.02
N MET A 38 3.11 -3.96 -8.22
CA MET A 38 3.94 -3.90 -7.02
C MET A 38 5.36 -4.36 -7.33
N PHE A 39 6.32 -3.46 -7.22
CA PHE A 39 7.74 -3.78 -7.28
C PHE A 39 8.38 -3.67 -5.91
N LYS A 40 9.49 -4.39 -5.74
CA LYS A 40 10.47 -4.06 -4.69
C LYS A 40 11.25 -2.85 -5.15
N LEU A 41 11.58 -1.92 -4.24
CA LEU A 41 12.38 -0.77 -4.65
C LEU A 41 13.76 -1.21 -5.17
N SER A 42 14.39 -2.18 -4.51
CA SER A 42 15.66 -2.79 -4.96
C SER A 42 15.61 -3.29 -6.42
N ALA A 43 14.50 -3.88 -6.86
CA ALA A 43 14.33 -4.31 -8.25
C ALA A 43 14.27 -3.12 -9.23
N ILE A 44 13.62 -2.03 -8.82
CA ILE A 44 13.58 -0.78 -9.60
C ILE A 44 14.95 -0.11 -9.61
N GLU A 45 15.65 -0.08 -8.48
CA GLU A 45 17.01 0.48 -8.36
C GLU A 45 18.00 -0.28 -9.23
N ASP A 46 17.93 -1.61 -9.23
CA ASP A 46 18.74 -2.46 -10.11
C ASP A 46 18.46 -2.18 -11.59
N ALA A 47 17.19 -1.98 -11.95
CA ALA A 47 16.82 -1.60 -13.32
C ALA A 47 17.35 -0.21 -13.67
N ALA A 48 17.19 0.76 -12.77
CA ALA A 48 17.64 2.14 -12.95
C ALA A 48 19.17 2.26 -12.98
N ALA A 49 19.90 1.42 -12.25
CA ALA A 49 21.36 1.40 -12.26
C ALA A 49 21.93 1.00 -13.64
N ARG A 50 21.17 0.19 -14.40
CA ARG A 50 21.52 -0.26 -15.75
C ARG A 50 20.86 0.56 -16.87
N ALA A 51 20.08 1.57 -16.53
CA ALA A 51 19.35 2.40 -17.48
C ALA A 51 20.27 3.36 -18.26
N LYS A 52 19.73 3.97 -19.31
CA LYS A 52 20.36 5.03 -20.11
C LYS A 52 20.95 6.13 -19.22
N TYR A 53 20.23 6.47 -18.15
CA TYR A 53 20.67 7.42 -17.15
C TYR A 53 20.79 6.69 -15.80
N PRO A 54 22.00 6.34 -15.34
CA PRO A 54 22.16 5.58 -14.10
C PRO A 54 21.42 6.21 -12.92
N GLY A 55 20.56 5.42 -12.28
CA GLY A 55 19.68 5.85 -11.19
C GLY A 55 18.38 6.53 -11.63
N MET A 56 18.04 6.50 -12.92
CA MET A 56 16.83 7.11 -13.49
C MET A 56 16.28 6.26 -14.64
N LEU A 57 14.97 6.04 -14.67
CA LEU A 57 14.28 5.29 -15.73
C LEU A 57 13.67 6.26 -16.75
N THR A 58 13.95 6.06 -18.03
CA THR A 58 13.17 6.68 -19.11
C THR A 58 11.80 6.03 -19.25
N GLU A 59 10.92 6.61 -20.06
CA GLU A 59 9.58 6.06 -20.32
C GLU A 59 9.68 4.62 -20.84
N ILE A 60 10.51 4.39 -21.85
CA ILE A 60 10.69 3.08 -22.48
C ILE A 60 11.16 2.04 -21.46
N GLU A 61 12.10 2.40 -20.58
CA GLU A 61 12.64 1.50 -19.57
C GLU A 61 11.63 1.20 -18.46
N PHE A 62 10.85 2.21 -18.05
CA PHE A 62 9.77 2.03 -17.06
C PHE A 62 8.65 1.13 -17.61
N LEU A 63 8.21 1.36 -18.84
CA LEU A 63 7.21 0.52 -19.51
C LEU A 63 7.71 -0.91 -19.66
N SER A 64 8.95 -1.10 -20.12
CA SER A 64 9.56 -2.43 -20.23
C SER A 64 9.66 -3.13 -18.87
N LEU A 65 9.94 -2.39 -17.79
CA LEU A 65 9.98 -2.94 -16.44
C LEU A 65 8.59 -3.45 -16.01
N CYS A 66 7.53 -2.69 -16.31
CA CYS A 66 6.14 -3.09 -16.07
C CYS A 66 5.76 -4.33 -16.91
N ASP A 67 6.06 -4.35 -18.20
CA ASP A 67 5.73 -5.47 -19.09
C ASP A 67 6.41 -6.78 -18.69
N GLN A 68 7.62 -6.71 -18.13
CA GLN A 68 8.38 -7.88 -17.67
C GLN A 68 7.85 -8.46 -16.35
N ASN A 69 7.09 -7.68 -15.57
CA ASN A 69 6.65 -8.09 -14.24
C ASN A 69 5.15 -8.41 -14.21
N THR A 70 4.79 -9.60 -14.68
CA THR A 70 3.40 -10.08 -14.80
C THR A 70 2.83 -10.70 -13.52
N LEU A 71 3.62 -10.80 -12.43
CA LEU A 71 3.31 -11.68 -11.29
C LEU A 71 2.68 -11.00 -10.05
N ASN A 72 2.56 -9.67 -10.02
CA ASN A 72 2.22 -8.97 -8.76
C ASN A 72 0.90 -8.19 -8.80
N VAL A 73 -0.16 -8.78 -9.38
CA VAL A 73 -1.53 -8.34 -9.10
C VAL A 73 -2.05 -9.15 -7.91
N THR A 74 -1.86 -8.65 -6.69
CA THR A 74 -2.67 -9.14 -5.56
C THR A 74 -4.12 -8.78 -5.83
N ASP A 75 -5.05 -9.73 -5.69
CA ASP A 75 -6.48 -9.43 -5.74
C ASP A 75 -6.86 -8.43 -4.63
N ALA A 76 -7.93 -7.67 -4.87
CA ALA A 76 -8.40 -6.63 -3.96
C ALA A 76 -8.64 -7.16 -2.53
N ARG A 77 -9.10 -8.41 -2.37
CA ARG A 77 -9.36 -8.99 -1.04
C ARG A 77 -8.09 -9.27 -0.25
N VAL A 78 -7.04 -9.77 -0.91
CA VAL A 78 -5.74 -9.94 -0.27
C VAL A 78 -5.19 -8.59 0.19
N MET A 79 -5.25 -7.56 -0.67
CA MET A 79 -4.79 -6.22 -0.28
C MET A 79 -5.62 -5.64 0.88
N ALA A 80 -6.96 -5.75 0.83
CA ALA A 80 -7.85 -5.29 1.89
C ALA A 80 -7.49 -5.89 3.26
N LYS A 81 -7.10 -7.17 3.30
CA LYS A 81 -6.63 -7.83 4.52
C LYS A 81 -5.38 -7.16 5.09
N HIS A 82 -4.39 -6.87 4.25
CA HIS A 82 -3.15 -6.20 4.67
C HIS A 82 -3.40 -4.75 5.11
N VAL A 83 -4.17 -4.00 4.31
CA VAL A 83 -4.58 -2.63 4.61
C VAL A 83 -5.27 -2.54 5.97
N SER A 84 -6.20 -3.45 6.28
CA SER A 84 -6.92 -3.46 7.56
C SER A 84 -6.03 -3.70 8.78
N VAL A 85 -4.88 -4.35 8.61
CA VAL A 85 -3.91 -4.59 9.69
C VAL A 85 -2.99 -3.39 9.89
N ILE A 86 -2.57 -2.75 8.79
CA ILE A 86 -1.60 -1.64 8.81
C ILE A 86 -2.29 -0.30 9.12
N ALA A 87 -3.54 -0.13 8.69
CA ALA A 87 -4.38 1.05 8.91
C ALA A 87 -5.66 0.68 9.72
N PRO A 88 -5.52 0.29 11.00
CA PRO A 88 -6.66 -0.15 11.81
C PRO A 88 -7.68 0.96 12.08
N ASP A 89 -7.26 2.23 12.04
CA ASP A 89 -8.12 3.41 12.13
C ASP A 89 -8.61 3.90 10.74
N GLY A 90 -8.30 3.16 9.68
CA GLY A 90 -8.62 3.53 8.30
C GLY A 90 -7.66 4.54 7.68
N THR A 91 -6.53 4.85 8.32
CA THR A 91 -5.53 5.77 7.76
C THR A 91 -4.11 5.22 7.83
N PHE A 92 -3.31 5.53 6.81
CA PHE A 92 -1.87 5.34 6.81
C PHE A 92 -1.22 6.68 7.15
N THR A 93 -0.52 6.71 8.28
CA THR A 93 0.43 7.77 8.60
C THR A 93 1.85 7.32 8.28
N ARG A 94 2.76 8.28 8.08
CA ARG A 94 4.19 7.98 7.92
C ARG A 94 4.70 7.07 9.04
N ALA A 95 4.33 7.37 10.29
CA ALA A 95 4.73 6.59 11.44
C ALA A 95 4.19 5.14 11.38
N SER A 96 2.91 4.95 11.00
CA SER A 96 2.31 3.62 10.90
C SER A 96 2.98 2.75 9.83
N LEU A 97 3.37 3.34 8.70
CA LEU A 97 4.06 2.63 7.62
C LEU A 97 5.50 2.27 8.00
N GLN A 98 6.21 3.18 8.67
CA GLN A 98 7.55 2.91 9.19
C GLN A 98 7.52 1.82 10.26
N GLU A 99 6.53 1.84 11.17
CA GLU A 99 6.32 0.81 12.18
C GLU A 99 6.02 -0.55 11.54
N ALA A 100 5.14 -0.57 10.52
CA ALA A 100 4.83 -1.78 9.78
C ALA A 100 6.07 -2.35 9.07
N ALA A 101 6.87 -1.51 8.41
CA ALA A 101 8.14 -1.92 7.80
C ALA A 101 9.13 -2.47 8.85
N GLY A 102 9.22 -1.84 10.02
CA GLY A 102 10.08 -2.31 11.12
C GLY A 102 9.66 -3.66 11.72
N LYS A 103 8.36 -3.96 11.77
CA LYS A 103 7.82 -5.22 12.32
C LYS A 103 8.00 -6.43 11.41
N VAL A 104 8.15 -6.24 10.10
CA VAL A 104 8.34 -7.33 9.13
C VAL A 104 9.77 -7.92 9.22
N GLY A 105 10.68 -7.26 9.95
CA GLY A 105 12.06 -7.70 10.18
C GLY A 105 12.98 -7.33 9.01
N SER A 106 14.29 -7.24 9.26
CA SER A 106 15.29 -6.84 8.26
C SER A 106 15.56 -7.95 7.24
N GLY A 107 14.61 -8.19 6.33
CA GLY A 107 14.83 -8.97 5.12
C GLY A 107 15.22 -8.07 3.94
N GLU A 108 15.77 -8.65 2.87
CA GLU A 108 15.94 -7.97 1.57
C GLU A 108 14.60 -7.50 0.95
N ASP A 109 13.48 -7.90 1.56
CA ASP A 109 12.11 -7.69 1.09
C ASP A 109 11.37 -6.56 1.83
N THR A 110 12.03 -5.94 2.81
CA THR A 110 11.47 -4.84 3.62
C THR A 110 11.91 -3.49 3.08
N LEU A 111 10.95 -2.57 2.94
CA LEU A 111 11.26 -1.19 2.57
C LEU A 111 12.08 -0.51 3.68
N SER A 112 13.15 0.20 3.32
CA SER A 112 13.91 1.06 4.24
C SER A 112 13.05 2.24 4.70
N ILE A 113 13.48 2.91 5.78
CA ILE A 113 12.79 4.10 6.31
C ILE A 113 12.73 5.19 5.24
N GLU A 114 13.82 5.39 4.51
CA GLU A 114 13.94 6.37 3.43
C GLU A 114 13.00 6.01 2.26
N GLU A 115 12.86 4.73 1.94
CA GLU A 115 11.97 4.24 0.89
C GLU A 115 10.50 4.42 1.27
N VAL A 116 10.14 4.10 2.51
CA VAL A 116 8.82 4.38 3.08
C VAL A 116 8.53 5.87 3.05
N ASP A 117 9.51 6.71 3.38
CA ASP A 117 9.35 8.16 3.39
C ASP A 117 9.12 8.73 1.99
N ALA A 118 9.84 8.24 0.99
CA ALA A 118 9.69 8.65 -0.39
C ALA A 118 8.34 8.17 -0.98
N LEU A 119 7.93 6.93 -0.67
CA LEU A 119 6.63 6.39 -1.04
C LEU A 119 5.50 7.22 -0.44
N PHE A 120 5.60 7.55 0.85
CA PHE A 120 4.60 8.37 1.54
C PHE A 120 4.47 9.75 0.92
N ASN A 121 5.59 10.45 0.69
CA ASN A 121 5.60 11.78 0.07
C ASN A 121 4.97 11.78 -1.33
N ALA A 122 5.16 10.68 -2.07
CA ALA A 122 4.63 10.55 -3.40
C ALA A 122 3.12 10.20 -3.42
N LEU A 123 2.61 9.52 -2.39
CA LEU A 123 1.19 9.20 -2.26
C LEU A 123 0.38 10.32 -1.58
N ASP A 124 0.95 11.01 -0.59
CA ASP A 124 0.36 12.17 0.08
C ASP A 124 0.67 13.47 -0.68
N SER A 125 0.27 13.54 -1.95
CA SER A 125 0.54 14.70 -2.82
C SER A 125 -0.09 16.00 -2.31
N ASP A 126 -1.16 15.89 -1.53
CA ASP A 126 -1.89 17.02 -0.96
C ASP A 126 -1.36 17.41 0.44
N ASN A 127 -0.31 16.73 0.91
CA ASN A 127 0.40 17.00 2.17
C ASN A 127 -0.54 17.02 3.39
N ARG A 128 -1.51 16.10 3.43
CA ARG A 128 -2.48 15.95 4.51
C ARG A 128 -1.88 15.27 5.73
N GLY A 129 -0.72 14.63 5.58
CA GLY A 129 -0.05 13.86 6.62
C GLY A 129 -0.61 12.45 6.82
N PHE A 130 -1.59 12.05 5.99
CA PHE A 130 -2.17 10.71 5.98
C PHE A 130 -2.75 10.35 4.62
N ILE A 131 -2.86 9.04 4.36
CA ILE A 131 -3.55 8.46 3.20
C ILE A 131 -4.68 7.61 3.75
N SER A 132 -5.93 7.80 3.34
CA SER A 132 -6.99 6.92 3.83
C SER A 132 -6.92 5.54 3.16
N ALA A 133 -7.33 4.52 3.91
CA ALA A 133 -7.43 3.16 3.41
C ALA A 133 -8.39 3.06 2.22
N ASP A 134 -9.45 3.85 2.23
CA ASP A 134 -10.43 3.92 1.14
C ASP A 134 -9.80 4.52 -0.12
N GLU A 135 -9.08 5.65 -0.02
CA GLU A 135 -8.37 6.23 -1.17
C GLU A 135 -7.30 5.31 -1.73
N PHE A 136 -6.58 4.60 -0.87
CA PHE A 136 -5.57 3.64 -1.29
C PHE A 136 -6.19 2.48 -2.07
N MET A 137 -7.28 1.89 -1.54
CA MET A 137 -7.98 0.79 -2.20
C MET A 137 -8.69 1.21 -3.49
N ASP A 138 -9.29 2.40 -3.53
CA ASP A 138 -9.91 2.96 -4.75
C ASP A 138 -8.89 3.32 -5.83
N ALA A 139 -7.72 3.83 -5.42
CA ALA A 139 -6.62 4.10 -6.35
C ALA A 139 -6.18 2.81 -7.05
N LEU A 140 -6.00 1.73 -6.27
CA LEU A 140 -5.48 0.45 -6.76
C LEU A 140 -6.50 -0.44 -7.46
N TYR A 141 -7.75 -0.46 -7.01
CA TYR A 141 -8.74 -1.44 -7.46
C TYR A 141 -10.10 -0.80 -7.81
N GLY A 142 -10.25 0.51 -7.64
CA GLY A 142 -11.53 1.20 -7.84
C GLY A 142 -12.61 0.70 -6.88
N GLU A 143 -13.84 0.62 -7.38
CA GLU A 143 -15.01 0.19 -6.61
C GLU A 143 -14.84 -1.21 -5.99
N GLU A 144 -14.16 -2.13 -6.68
CA GLU A 144 -13.86 -3.47 -6.17
C GLU A 144 -13.00 -3.42 -4.90
N GLY A 145 -12.03 -2.50 -4.84
CA GLY A 145 -11.20 -2.28 -3.66
C GLY A 145 -11.99 -1.80 -2.46
N ILE A 146 -12.91 -0.86 -2.68
CA ILE A 146 -13.80 -0.34 -1.65
C ILE A 146 -14.74 -1.43 -1.12
N ILE A 147 -15.32 -2.22 -2.01
CA ILE A 147 -16.17 -3.36 -1.63
C ILE A 147 -15.37 -4.36 -0.78
N ALA A 148 -14.18 -4.76 -1.24
CA ALA A 148 -13.33 -5.71 -0.51
C ALA A 148 -12.93 -5.19 0.88
N LEU A 149 -12.62 -3.89 1.00
CA LEU A 149 -12.27 -3.28 2.28
C LEU A 149 -13.48 -3.22 3.23
N ASN A 150 -14.67 -2.90 2.72
CA ASN A 150 -15.88 -2.86 3.52
C ASN A 150 -16.32 -4.25 3.98
N GLU A 151 -16.29 -5.27 3.12
CA GLU A 151 -16.53 -6.67 3.49
C GLU A 151 -15.61 -7.08 4.65
N ARG A 152 -14.34 -6.69 4.59
CA ARG A 152 -13.36 -6.99 5.64
C ARG A 152 -13.66 -6.27 6.96
N ARG A 153 -14.04 -4.99 6.90
CA ARG A 153 -14.43 -4.20 8.08
C ARG A 153 -15.68 -4.77 8.73
N GLU A 154 -16.69 -5.14 7.94
CA GLU A 154 -17.92 -5.77 8.42
C GLU A 154 -17.66 -7.11 9.12
N GLU A 155 -16.82 -7.95 8.53
CA GLU A 155 -16.43 -9.23 9.13
C GLU A 155 -15.73 -9.03 10.49
N TYR A 156 -14.80 -8.08 10.57
CA TYR A 156 -14.13 -7.75 11.82
C TYR A 156 -15.10 -7.27 12.90
N MET A 157 -16.02 -6.37 12.54
CA MET A 157 -17.03 -5.87 13.47
C MET A 157 -17.99 -6.98 13.92
N ARG A 158 -18.37 -7.90 13.03
CA ARG A 158 -19.18 -9.07 13.39
C ARG A 158 -18.48 -9.95 14.41
N LEU A 159 -17.22 -10.33 14.14
CA LEU A 159 -16.43 -11.16 15.05
C LEU A 159 -16.25 -10.50 16.43
N LYS A 160 -15.96 -9.20 16.44
CA LYS A 160 -15.82 -8.42 17.68
C LYS A 160 -17.12 -8.37 18.48
N ASN A 161 -18.26 -8.19 17.82
CA ASN A 161 -19.57 -8.20 18.48
C ASN A 161 -19.91 -9.57 19.07
N GLU A 162 -19.64 -10.65 18.33
CA GLU A 162 -19.82 -12.01 18.84
C GLU A 162 -18.95 -12.29 20.07
N GLU A 163 -17.71 -11.82 20.07
CA GLU A 163 -16.79 -11.95 21.21
C GLU A 163 -17.29 -11.19 22.44
N LEU A 164 -17.75 -9.94 22.24
CA LEU A 164 -18.36 -9.13 23.30
C LEU A 164 -19.62 -9.76 23.87
N GLU A 165 -20.47 -10.36 23.03
CA GLU A 165 -21.67 -11.07 23.49
C GLU A 165 -21.31 -12.32 24.30
N ARG A 166 -20.29 -13.08 23.88
CA ARG A 166 -19.82 -14.25 24.64
C ARG A 166 -19.28 -13.83 26.00
N GLU A 167 -18.47 -12.78 26.05
CA GLU A 167 -17.90 -12.31 27.31
C GLU A 167 -18.99 -11.75 28.24
N ARG A 168 -19.96 -11.02 27.70
CA ARG A 168 -21.11 -10.55 28.46
C ARG A 168 -21.91 -11.70 29.07
N ARG A 169 -22.16 -12.78 28.32
CA ARG A 169 -22.85 -13.97 28.84
C ARG A 169 -22.06 -14.64 29.97
N ARG A 170 -20.73 -14.73 29.83
CA ARG A 170 -19.86 -15.30 30.88
C ARG A 170 -19.95 -14.50 32.17
N ILE A 171 -19.91 -13.17 32.09
CA ILE A 171 -20.05 -12.29 33.26
C ILE A 171 -21.44 -12.46 33.90
N GLU A 172 -22.51 -12.48 33.10
CA GLU A 172 -23.88 -12.69 33.61
C GLU A 172 -24.05 -14.06 34.30
N GLU A 173 -23.44 -15.12 33.77
CA GLU A 173 -23.44 -16.46 34.38
C GLU A 173 -22.63 -16.52 35.68
N GLU A 174 -21.46 -15.88 35.73
CA GLU A 174 -20.62 -15.78 36.93
C GLU A 174 -21.32 -14.98 38.05
N GLU A 175 -21.96 -13.85 37.71
CA GLU A 175 -22.74 -13.05 38.65
C GLU A 175 -23.97 -13.81 39.18
N ALA A 176 -24.68 -14.53 38.31
CA ALA A 176 -25.82 -15.35 38.71
C ALA A 176 -25.39 -16.50 39.64
N ALA A 177 -24.26 -17.15 39.35
CA ALA A 177 -23.70 -18.20 40.21
C ALA A 177 -23.25 -17.65 41.58
N ALA A 178 -22.64 -16.45 41.61
CA ALA A 178 -22.24 -15.79 42.85
C ALA A 178 -23.43 -15.32 43.69
N ALA A 179 -24.53 -14.88 43.06
CA ALA A 179 -25.76 -14.49 43.75
C ALA A 179 -26.57 -15.69 44.30
N ALA A 180 -26.33 -16.89 43.78
CA ALA A 180 -26.98 -18.13 44.22
C ALA A 180 -26.20 -18.90 45.30
N ALA A 181 -24.98 -18.45 45.65
CA ALA A 181 -24.11 -19.02 46.69
C ALA A 181 -24.23 -18.26 48.02
#